data_AF-A0A800INN2-F1
#
_entry.id   AF-A0A800INN2-F1
#
_cell.length_a   1.000
_cell.length_b   1.000
_cell.length_c   1.000
_cell.angle_alpha   90.00
_cell.angle_beta   90.00
_cell.angle_gamma   90.00
#
_symmetry.space_group_name_H-M   'P 1'
#
loop_
_entity.id
_entity.type
_entity.pdbx_description
1 polymer ?
#
loop_
_entity_poly.entity_id
_entity_poly.type
_entity_poly.pdbx_seq_one_letter_code
_entity_poly.pdbx_strand_id
1 'polypeptide(L)'
;MSNVLITGASGFIGHNLAGDMSADHTVVCLSRAPTEVAGVHGIEGDFTEPDDLCSLDGHPLDVIIHLGAVTGGCTEESGLRVNVSGAHHVLRYGIG
;
A
#
# COMPACT_ATOMS: atom_id res chain seq x y z
N MET A 1 -16.11 -3.14 10.80
CA MET A 1 -15.83 -3.52 9.40
C MET A 1 -15.54 -2.24 8.63
N SER A 2 -14.31 -2.08 8.17
CA SER A 2 -13.85 -0.95 7.35
C SER A 2 -13.09 -1.50 6.16
N ASN A 3 -13.05 -0.77 5.06
CA ASN A 3 -12.24 -1.10 3.90
C ASN A 3 -10.88 -0.41 4.03
N VAL A 4 -9.82 -1.21 4.13
CA VAL A 4 -8.49 -0.74 4.52
C VAL A 4 -7.52 -1.00 3.38
N LEU A 5 -6.86 0.07 2.91
CA LEU A 5 -5.70 -0.04 2.03
C LEU A 5 -4.42 -0.16 2.86
N ILE A 6 -3.58 -1.14 2.56
CA ILE A 6 -2.23 -1.29 3.10
C ILE A 6 -1.23 -1.24 1.95
N THR A 7 -0.37 -0.21 1.90
CA THR A 7 0.77 -0.20 0.97
C THR A 7 1.97 -0.92 1.58
N GLY A 8 2.85 -1.50 0.76
CA GLY A 8 4.03 -2.20 1.26
C GLY A 8 3.71 -3.52 1.96
N ALA A 9 2.58 -4.15 1.60
CA ALA A 9 2.09 -5.39 2.18
C ALA A 9 3.00 -6.60 1.94
N SER A 10 3.88 -6.55 0.94
CA SER A 10 4.93 -7.57 0.73
C SER A 10 6.10 -7.47 1.72
N GLY A 11 6.17 -6.41 2.54
CA GLY A 11 7.17 -6.24 3.59
C GLY A 11 6.74 -6.89 4.92
N PHE A 12 7.69 -7.03 5.85
CA PHE A 12 7.46 -7.71 7.14
C PHE A 12 6.27 -7.14 7.93
N ILE A 13 6.20 -5.82 8.11
CA ILE A 13 5.13 -5.19 8.90
C ILE A 13 3.80 -5.28 8.15
N GLY A 14 3.80 -4.95 6.86
CA GLY A 14 2.58 -4.94 6.04
C GLY A 14 1.94 -6.31 5.93
N HIS A 15 2.73 -7.38 5.75
CA HIS A 15 2.25 -8.75 5.66
C HIS A 15 1.53 -9.19 6.94
N ASN A 16 2.16 -8.98 8.10
CA ASN A 16 1.59 -9.37 9.38
C ASN A 16 0.33 -8.55 9.72
N LEU A 17 0.37 -7.24 9.46
CA LEU A 17 -0.77 -6.36 9.71
C LEU A 17 -1.96 -6.73 8.81
N ALA A 18 -1.72 -7.02 7.54
CA ALA A 18 -2.78 -7.42 6.60
C ALA A 18 -3.49 -8.70 7.05
N GLY A 19 -2.73 -9.70 7.52
CA GLY A 19 -3.29 -10.94 8.03
C GLY A 19 -4.15 -10.74 9.27
N ASP A 20 -3.65 -9.96 10.24
CA ASP A 20 -4.39 -9.65 11.47
C ASP A 20 -5.68 -8.87 11.19
N MET A 21 -5.59 -7.82 10.38
CA MET A 21 -6.75 -6.96 10.07
C MET A 21 -7.81 -7.66 9.23
N SER A 22 -7.43 -8.65 8.41
CA SER A 22 -8.39 -9.41 7.58
C SER A 22 -9.44 -10.19 8.37
N ALA A 23 -9.22 -10.39 9.68
CA ALA A 23 -10.20 -11.02 10.55
C ALA A 23 -11.50 -10.18 10.70
N ASP A 24 -11.38 -8.85 10.69
CA ASP A 24 -12.45 -7.92 11.05
C ASP A 24 -12.69 -6.80 10.02
N HIS A 25 -11.86 -6.74 8.97
CA HIS A 25 -11.84 -5.70 7.94
C HIS A 25 -11.71 -6.28 6.52
N THR A 26 -12.20 -5.53 5.53
CA THR A 26 -11.89 -5.81 4.12
C THR A 26 -10.53 -5.18 3.80
N VAL A 27 -9.51 -6.00 3.55
CA VAL A 27 -8.15 -5.51 3.34
C VAL A 27 -7.76 -5.59 1.87
N VAL A 28 -7.35 -4.44 1.31
CA VAL A 28 -6.73 -4.31 0.00
C VAL A 28 -5.24 -4.01 0.21
N CYS A 29 -4.38 -4.78 -0.42
CA CYS A 29 -2.93 -4.66 -0.33
C CYS A 29 -2.38 -4.17 -1.66
N LEU A 30 -1.57 -3.10 -1.64
CA LEU A 30 -0.83 -2.63 -2.81
C LEU A 30 0.67 -2.79 -2.59
N SER A 31 1.32 -3.58 -3.45
CA SER A 31 2.77 -3.75 -3.41
C SER A 31 3.34 -4.18 -4.76
N ARG A 32 4.61 -3.87 -5.01
CA ARG A 32 5.33 -4.25 -6.24
C ARG A 32 5.54 -5.76 -6.40
N ALA A 33 5.27 -6.54 -5.35
CA ALA A 33 5.32 -7.98 -5.37
C ALA A 33 3.99 -8.50 -4.82
N PRO A 34 3.52 -9.68 -5.27
CA PRO A 34 2.28 -10.25 -4.80
C PRO A 34 2.29 -10.46 -3.28
N THR A 35 1.13 -10.24 -2.66
CA THR A 35 0.88 -10.58 -1.25
C THR A 35 0.21 -11.94 -1.19
N GLU A 36 0.80 -12.87 -0.44
CA GLU A 36 0.29 -14.24 -0.25
C GLU A 36 -0.58 -14.41 1.01
N VAL A 37 -0.99 -13.30 1.63
CA VAL A 37 -1.82 -13.32 2.82
C VAL A 37 -3.22 -13.83 2.45
N ALA A 38 -3.68 -14.88 3.13
CA ALA A 38 -5.03 -15.41 2.92
C ALA A 38 -6.09 -14.40 3.38
N GLY A 39 -7.18 -14.27 2.63
CA GLY A 39 -8.32 -13.41 3.02
C GLY A 39 -8.18 -11.93 2.66
N VAL A 40 -7.11 -11.52 1.97
CA VAL A 40 -6.93 -10.14 1.49
C VAL A 40 -7.03 -10.05 -0.03
N HIS A 41 -7.26 -8.85 -0.54
CA HIS A 41 -7.17 -8.54 -1.97
C HIS A 41 -5.79 -7.97 -2.29
N GLY A 42 -4.94 -8.78 -2.92
CA GLY A 42 -3.62 -8.34 -3.37
C GLY A 42 -3.69 -7.68 -4.75
N ILE A 43 -3.19 -6.47 -4.85
CA ILE A 43 -2.99 -5.74 -6.10
C ILE A 43 -1.50 -5.50 -6.28
N GLU A 44 -0.97 -5.94 -7.41
CA GLU A 44 0.41 -5.68 -7.80
C GLU A 44 0.49 -4.30 -8.46
N GLY A 45 1.40 -3.46 -7.96
CA GLY A 45 1.61 -2.11 -8.50
C GLY A 45 2.65 -1.32 -7.72
N ASP A 46 3.14 -0.24 -8.31
CA ASP A 46 4.07 0.71 -7.72
C ASP A 46 3.37 2.04 -7.41
N PHE A 47 3.20 2.36 -6.13
CA PHE A 47 2.58 3.61 -5.72
C PHE A 47 3.40 4.86 -6.10
N THR A 48 4.66 4.71 -6.55
CA THR A 48 5.39 5.84 -7.14
C THR A 48 4.88 6.22 -8.51
N GLU A 49 4.14 5.34 -9.17
CA GLU A 49 3.46 5.60 -10.45
C GLU A 49 1.98 5.91 -10.19
N PRO A 50 1.50 7.14 -10.45
CA PRO A 50 0.10 7.51 -10.19
C PRO A 50 -0.92 6.63 -10.93
N ASP A 51 -0.59 6.16 -12.13
CA ASP A 51 -1.47 5.32 -12.93
C ASP A 51 -1.71 3.95 -12.28
N ASP A 52 -0.74 3.43 -11.52
CA ASP A 52 -0.90 2.17 -10.78
C ASP A 52 -1.88 2.35 -9.60
N LEU A 53 -2.02 3.56 -9.05
CA LEU A 53 -3.00 3.83 -7.99
C LEU A 53 -4.44 3.77 -8.51
N CYS A 54 -4.67 4.03 -9.80
CA CYS A 54 -6.01 3.90 -10.41
C CYS A 54 -6.53 2.45 -10.40
N SER A 55 -5.66 1.45 -10.20
CA SER A 55 -6.09 0.07 -9.98
C SER A 55 -6.95 -0.11 -8.72
N LEU A 56 -6.92 0.87 -7.81
CA LEU A 56 -7.70 0.89 -6.57
C LEU A 56 -9.13 1.45 -6.74
N ASP A 57 -9.48 2.08 -7.87
CA ASP A 57 -10.74 2.84 -8.03
C ASP A 57 -12.02 1.98 -7.89
N GLY A 58 -11.90 0.66 -8.04
CA GLY A 58 -12.99 -0.31 -7.80
C GLY A 58 -13.18 -0.71 -6.33
N HIS A 59 -12.32 -0.22 -5.43
CA HIS A 59 -12.31 -0.57 -4.02
C HIS A 59 -12.68 0.65 -3.17
N PRO A 60 -13.85 0.67 -2.50
CA PRO A 60 -14.13 1.73 -1.54
C PRO A 60 -13.09 1.66 -0.40
N LEU A 61 -12.50 2.79 -0.01
CA LEU A 61 -11.48 2.85 1.05
C LEU A 61 -11.93 3.80 2.15
N ASP A 62 -11.97 3.31 3.39
CA ASP A 62 -12.25 4.11 4.59
C ASP A 62 -10.96 4.55 5.29
N VAL A 63 -9.90 3.72 5.17
CA VAL A 63 -8.63 3.90 5.87
C VAL A 63 -7.47 3.55 4.94
N ILE A 64 -6.42 4.36 4.96
CA ILE A 64 -5.14 4.08 4.30
C ILE A 64 -4.04 3.94 5.35
N ILE A 65 -3.34 2.81 5.32
CA ILE A 65 -2.15 2.53 6.12
C ILE A 65 -0.96 2.43 5.17
N HIS A 66 -0.17 3.50 5.10
CA HIS A 66 0.96 3.58 4.18
C HIS A 66 2.25 3.08 4.84
N LEU A 67 2.64 1.83 4.56
CA LEU A 67 3.88 1.22 5.06
C LEU A 67 4.96 1.05 3.98
N GLY A 68 4.61 1.31 2.72
CA GLY A 68 5.55 1.26 1.61
C GLY A 68 6.63 2.35 1.74
N ALA A 69 7.87 1.93 1.93
CA ALA A 69 9.03 2.82 1.99
C ALA A 69 10.30 2.06 1.62
N VAL A 70 11.33 2.79 1.17
CA VAL A 70 12.71 2.29 1.25
C VAL A 70 13.31 2.70 2.59
N THR A 71 13.93 1.74 3.27
CA THR A 71 14.52 1.92 4.60
C THR A 71 15.99 1.56 4.58
N GLY A 72 16.77 2.06 5.55
CA GLY A 72 18.16 1.65 5.78
C GLY A 72 19.16 2.07 4.71
N GLY A 73 19.71 3.29 4.80
CA GLY A 73 20.85 3.72 3.98
C GLY A 73 20.60 3.71 2.48
N CYS A 74 19.35 3.96 2.04
CA CYS A 74 19.03 4.07 0.62
C CYS A 74 19.76 5.24 -0.03
N THR A 75 19.85 5.23 -1.36
CA THR A 75 20.30 6.41 -2.10
C THR A 75 19.32 7.57 -1.91
N GLU A 76 19.81 8.80 -2.00
CA GLU A 76 18.97 10.00 -1.96
C GLU A 76 17.87 9.95 -3.03
N GLU A 77 18.24 9.57 -4.26
CA GLU A 77 17.29 9.41 -5.37
C GLU A 77 16.14 8.44 -5.01
N SER A 78 16.46 7.29 -4.42
CA SER A 78 15.44 6.32 -4.03
C SER A 78 14.58 6.84 -2.87
N GLY A 79 15.18 7.56 -1.92
CA GLY A 79 14.45 8.16 -0.80
C GLY A 79 13.47 9.24 -1.27
N LEU A 80 13.90 10.12 -2.18
CA LEU A 80 13.05 11.15 -2.77
C LEU A 80 11.93 10.53 -3.61
N ARG A 81 12.23 9.57 -4.48
CA ARG A 81 11.23 8.93 -5.33
C ARG A 81 10.18 8.18 -4.51
N VAL A 82 10.60 7.31 -3.59
CA VAL A 82 9.69 6.41 -2.88
C VAL A 82 9.06 7.09 -1.66
N ASN A 83 9.88 7.63 -0.75
CA ASN A 83 9.39 8.08 0.55
C ASN A 83 8.81 9.50 0.52
N VAL A 84 9.15 10.31 -0.49
CA VAL A 84 8.62 11.68 -0.64
C VAL A 84 7.56 11.74 -1.74
N SER A 85 7.95 11.53 -3.00
CA SER A 85 7.02 11.63 -4.12
C SER A 85 5.97 10.52 -4.09
N GLY A 86 6.35 9.27 -3.83
CA GLY A 86 5.41 8.17 -3.70
C GLY A 86 4.42 8.33 -2.54
N ALA A 87 4.90 8.74 -1.35
CA ALA A 87 4.01 9.06 -0.24
C ALA A 87 3.05 10.21 -0.58
N HIS A 88 3.52 11.22 -1.31
CA HIS A 88 2.67 12.29 -1.84
C HIS A 88 1.58 11.75 -2.78
N HIS A 89 1.90 10.85 -3.71
CA HIS A 89 0.90 10.25 -4.61
C HIS A 89 -0.18 9.50 -3.83
N VAL A 90 0.19 8.68 -2.85
CA VAL A 90 -0.78 7.95 -2.00
C VAL A 90 -1.69 8.91 -1.23
N LEU A 91 -1.13 9.98 -0.66
CA LEU A 91 -1.92 10.99 0.02
C LEU A 91 -2.88 11.71 -0.93
N ARG A 92 -2.44 12.06 -2.14
CA ARG A 92 -3.29 12.73 -3.15
C ARG A 92 -4.41 11.82 -3.63
N TYR A 93 -4.14 10.53 -3.79
CA TYR A 93 -5.15 9.53 -4.09
C TYR A 93 -6.21 9.45 -2.98
N GLY A 94 -5.78 9.36 -1.71
CA GLY A 94 -6.69 9.19 -0.57
C GLY A 94 -7.56 10.40 -0.21
N ILE A 95 -7.28 11.59 -0.74
CA ILE A 95 -8.08 12.81 -0.52
C ILE A 95 -8.81 13.28 -1.79
N GLY A 96 -8.58 12.58 -2.91
CA GLY A 96 -9.08 12.93 -4.24
C GLY A 96 -10.52 12.52 -4.48
#